data_AF-A0A0S3R2R0-F1
#
_entry.id   AF-A0A0S3R2R0-F1
#
_cell.length_a   1.000
_cell.length_b   1.000
_cell.length_c   1.000
_cell.angle_alpha   90.00
_cell.angle_beta   90.00
_cell.angle_gamma   90.00
#
_symmetry.space_group_name_H-M   'P 1'
#
loop_
_entity.id
_entity.type
_entity.pdbx_description
1 polymer ?
#
loop_
_entity_poly.entity_id
_entity_poly.type
_entity_poly.pdbx_seq_one_letter_code
_entity_poly.pdbx_strand_id
1 'polypeptide(L)'
;MDFLWSENATPHSSHFSAAIYFAFASFAARFFLDRFVFRRLSIRMLTKGKAPSRITKEMQVKIGKCSESMWKLTYYAAVEAFILKITYKEPWFSNTKLYFNDWPNHELKSSLVLYYMCQCGFYIYSIAAILTWETRRKDFSVMFTHHVITVLLIGCSYLTSFFRIGSIILALHDASDVFMEAAKVFKYSGREFGASVCFGFFAVSWLILRLIFFPFWVIKATSIDLQQCLNLSEGFDMFLYYVFNTMLIMLLIFHIYWWKLICAMIYRQLKNRGKVGEDIRSDSDDD
;
A
#
# COMPACT_ATOMS: atom_id res chain seq x y z
N MET A 1 17.47 -4.81 -21.42
CA MET A 1 16.25 -5.28 -20.72
C MET A 1 16.21 -6.81 -20.60
N ASP A 2 17.22 -7.55 -21.10
CA ASP A 2 17.18 -9.02 -21.16
C ASP A 2 17.53 -9.74 -19.84
N PHE A 3 17.94 -9.01 -18.80
CA PHE A 3 18.30 -9.60 -17.50
C PHE A 3 17.08 -9.93 -16.62
N LEU A 4 15.90 -9.37 -16.92
CA LEU A 4 14.69 -9.56 -16.10
C LEU A 4 13.95 -10.88 -16.37
N TRP A 5 14.41 -11.71 -17.31
CA TRP A 5 13.66 -12.88 -17.81
C TRP A 5 14.35 -14.24 -17.57
N SER A 6 15.41 -14.32 -16.76
CA SER A 6 15.98 -15.62 -16.36
C SER A 6 15.10 -16.28 -15.28
N GLU A 7 14.89 -17.60 -15.39
CA GLU A 7 14.04 -18.36 -14.45
C GLU A 7 14.53 -18.27 -13.00
N ASN A 8 15.84 -18.08 -12.79
CA ASN A 8 16.47 -17.85 -11.50
C ASN A 8 17.25 -16.53 -11.52
N ALA A 9 16.61 -15.42 -11.12
CA ALA A 9 17.30 -14.14 -11.00
C ALA A 9 18.13 -14.13 -9.71
N THR A 10 19.25 -13.42 -9.70
CA THR A 10 19.93 -13.03 -8.46
C THR A 10 19.52 -11.60 -8.10
N PRO A 11 19.30 -11.28 -6.81
CA PRO A 11 19.01 -9.91 -6.43
C PRO A 11 20.22 -9.02 -6.75
N HIS A 12 20.03 -8.07 -7.65
CA HIS A 12 21.09 -7.16 -8.08
C HIS A 12 20.59 -5.71 -8.02
N SER A 13 21.46 -4.79 -7.62
CA SER A 13 21.12 -3.37 -7.47
C SER A 13 20.70 -2.70 -8.79
N SER A 14 21.20 -3.20 -9.93
CA SER A 14 20.79 -2.71 -11.26
C SER A 14 19.30 -2.85 -11.53
N HIS A 15 18.60 -3.78 -10.86
CA HIS A 15 17.15 -3.94 -11.01
C HIS A 15 16.38 -2.70 -10.55
N PHE A 16 16.90 -1.91 -9.61
CA PHE A 16 16.25 -0.67 -9.16
C PHE A 16 16.13 0.39 -10.27
N SER A 17 16.86 0.26 -11.38
CA SER A 17 16.58 1.04 -12.60
C SER A 17 15.15 0.83 -13.10
N ALA A 18 14.62 -0.41 -13.03
CA ALA A 18 13.24 -0.72 -13.35
C ALA A 18 12.26 -0.01 -12.41
N ALA A 19 12.58 0.12 -11.12
CA ALA A 19 11.74 0.85 -10.17
C ALA A 19 11.61 2.34 -10.56
N ILE A 20 12.69 2.96 -11.05
CA ILE A 20 12.64 4.35 -11.55
C ILE A 20 11.71 4.43 -12.78
N TYR A 21 11.82 3.51 -13.72
CA TYR A 21 10.89 3.45 -14.87
C TYR A 21 9.44 3.26 -14.41
N PHE A 22 9.19 2.41 -13.41
CA PHE A 22 7.85 2.24 -12.82
C PHE A 22 7.32 3.50 -12.15
N ALA A 23 8.17 4.32 -11.52
CA ALA A 23 7.76 5.59 -10.93
C ALA A 23 7.26 6.57 -12.01
N PHE A 24 8.03 6.73 -13.10
CA PHE A 24 7.61 7.56 -14.24
C PHE A 24 6.39 6.98 -14.96
N ALA A 25 6.34 5.67 -15.14
CA ALA A 25 5.19 4.99 -15.73
C ALA A 25 3.93 5.19 -14.89
N SER A 26 4.04 5.16 -13.56
CA SER A 26 2.93 5.42 -12.63
C SER A 26 2.40 6.86 -12.79
N PHE A 27 3.31 7.84 -12.89
CA PHE A 27 2.94 9.23 -13.17
C PHE A 27 2.21 9.37 -14.52
N ALA A 28 2.78 8.81 -15.59
CA ALA A 28 2.21 8.85 -16.93
C ALA A 28 0.85 8.14 -17.01
N ALA A 29 0.74 6.96 -16.39
CA ALA A 29 -0.48 6.18 -16.33
C ALA A 29 -1.58 6.92 -15.54
N ARG A 30 -1.25 7.55 -14.40
CA ARG A 30 -2.19 8.40 -13.67
C ARG A 30 -2.72 9.52 -14.55
N PHE A 31 -1.83 10.26 -15.22
CA PHE A 31 -2.23 11.39 -16.07
C PHE A 31 -3.13 10.93 -17.21
N PHE A 32 -2.76 9.85 -17.90
CA PHE A 32 -3.53 9.28 -19.00
C PHE A 32 -4.91 8.78 -18.53
N LEU A 33 -4.95 7.96 -17.48
CA LEU A 33 -6.20 7.40 -16.97
C LEU A 33 -7.11 8.48 -16.37
N ASP A 34 -6.57 9.48 -15.68
CA ASP A 34 -7.35 10.63 -15.20
C ASP A 34 -8.04 11.35 -16.36
N ARG A 35 -7.25 11.71 -17.39
CA ARG A 35 -7.71 12.48 -18.55
C ARG A 35 -8.79 11.76 -19.35
N PHE A 36 -8.62 10.46 -19.58
CA PHE A 36 -9.47 9.71 -20.52
C PHE A 36 -10.54 8.85 -19.83
N VAL A 37 -10.32 8.41 -18.60
CA VAL A 37 -11.17 7.41 -17.93
C VAL A 37 -11.74 7.94 -16.62
N PHE A 38 -10.91 8.16 -15.59
CA PHE A 38 -11.38 8.38 -14.23
C PHE A 38 -12.15 9.68 -14.05
N ARG A 39 -11.75 10.77 -14.71
CA ARG A 39 -12.51 12.03 -14.64
C ARG A 39 -13.90 11.88 -15.27
N ARG A 40 -14.01 11.16 -16.40
CA ARG A 40 -15.30 10.88 -17.06
C ARG A 40 -16.18 9.98 -16.19
N LEU A 41 -15.61 8.92 -15.62
CA LEU A 41 -16.30 8.03 -14.71
C LEU A 41 -16.76 8.75 -13.44
N SER A 42 -15.91 9.59 -12.85
CA SER A 42 -16.25 10.42 -11.69
C SER A 42 -17.45 11.32 -11.98
N ILE A 43 -17.44 12.06 -13.10
CA ILE A 43 -18.58 12.89 -13.51
C ILE A 43 -19.83 12.04 -13.67
N ARG A 44 -19.74 10.90 -14.36
CA ARG A 44 -20.87 9.98 -14.57
C ARG A 44 -21.43 9.43 -13.25
N MET A 45 -20.57 9.10 -12.30
CA MET A 45 -20.97 8.58 -10.99
C MET A 45 -21.64 9.66 -10.13
N LEU A 46 -21.06 10.86 -10.07
CA LEU A 46 -21.62 11.99 -9.32
C LEU A 46 -22.98 12.44 -9.88
N THR A 47 -23.13 12.46 -11.20
CA THR A 47 -24.35 12.90 -11.89
C THR A 47 -25.39 11.79 -12.04
N LYS A 48 -25.11 10.58 -11.55
CA LYS A 48 -25.92 9.36 -11.79
C LYS A 48 -26.23 9.15 -13.28
N GLY A 49 -25.29 9.51 -14.16
CA GLY A 49 -25.39 9.37 -15.61
C GLY A 49 -26.10 10.50 -16.35
N LYS A 50 -26.53 11.57 -15.67
CA LYS A 50 -27.15 12.74 -16.31
C LYS A 50 -26.09 13.76 -16.76
N ALA A 51 -26.26 14.40 -17.90
CA ALA A 51 -25.35 15.47 -18.33
C ALA A 51 -25.46 16.65 -17.35
N PRO A 52 -24.36 17.09 -16.71
CA PRO A 52 -24.41 18.24 -15.81
C PRO A 52 -24.58 19.54 -16.61
N SER A 53 -25.55 20.37 -16.24
CA SER A 53 -25.77 21.68 -16.87
C SER A 53 -24.67 22.69 -16.53
N ARG A 54 -24.06 22.58 -15.33
CA ARG A 54 -22.91 23.37 -14.88
C ARG A 54 -22.09 22.57 -13.87
N ILE A 55 -20.77 22.61 -13.97
CA ILE A 55 -19.87 22.02 -12.96
C ILE A 55 -19.52 23.11 -11.95
N THR A 56 -19.98 22.95 -10.70
CA THR A 56 -19.66 23.86 -9.59
C THR A 56 -18.26 23.61 -9.05
N LYS A 57 -17.69 24.57 -8.31
CA LYS A 57 -16.36 24.43 -7.67
C LYS A 57 -16.32 23.23 -6.72
N GLU A 58 -17.35 23.04 -5.90
CA GLU A 58 -17.50 21.86 -5.02
C GLU A 58 -17.51 20.54 -5.80
N MET A 59 -18.20 20.50 -6.94
CA MET A 59 -18.24 19.33 -7.81
C MET A 59 -16.86 19.04 -8.41
N GLN A 60 -16.10 20.07 -8.80
CA GLN A 60 -14.72 19.89 -9.29
C GLN A 60 -13.82 19.27 -8.23
N VAL A 61 -13.91 19.71 -6.97
CA VAL A 61 -13.14 19.14 -5.85
C VAL A 61 -13.51 17.67 -5.65
N LYS A 62 -14.81 17.33 -5.62
CA LYS A 62 -15.26 15.94 -5.48
C LYS A 62 -14.82 15.05 -6.66
N ILE A 63 -14.85 15.58 -7.88
CA ILE A 63 -14.34 14.87 -9.07
C ILE A 63 -12.84 14.58 -8.91
N GLY A 64 -12.04 15.55 -8.49
CA GLY A 64 -10.60 15.37 -8.26
C GLY A 64 -10.32 14.29 -7.21
N LYS A 65 -10.98 14.37 -6.05
CA LYS A 65 -10.85 13.37 -4.97
C LYS A 65 -11.30 11.96 -5.42
N CYS A 66 -12.40 11.87 -6.17
CA CYS A 66 -12.90 10.60 -6.71
C CYS A 66 -11.92 9.99 -7.72
N SER A 67 -11.38 10.81 -8.63
CA SER A 67 -10.43 10.38 -9.65
C SER A 67 -9.12 9.90 -9.03
N GLU A 68 -8.61 10.60 -8.01
CA GLU A 68 -7.45 10.17 -7.24
C GLU A 68 -7.68 8.80 -6.57
N SER A 69 -8.83 8.61 -5.92
CA SER A 69 -9.17 7.33 -5.31
C SER A 69 -9.37 6.22 -6.32
N MET A 70 -9.89 6.51 -7.53
CA MET A 70 -9.96 5.51 -8.60
C MET A 70 -8.58 5.07 -9.08
N TRP A 71 -7.62 6.00 -9.20
CA TRP A 71 -6.23 5.68 -9.55
C TRP A 71 -5.61 4.74 -8.52
N LYS A 72 -5.68 5.11 -7.23
CA LYS A 72 -5.15 4.31 -6.13
C LYS A 72 -5.84 2.95 -6.03
N LEU A 73 -7.17 2.90 -6.14
CA LEU A 73 -7.94 1.65 -6.17
C LEU A 73 -7.48 0.72 -7.30
N THR A 74 -7.33 1.27 -8.51
CA THR A 74 -6.90 0.48 -9.69
C THR A 74 -5.50 -0.09 -9.47
N TYR A 75 -4.58 0.72 -8.95
CA TYR A 75 -3.23 0.28 -8.62
C TYR A 75 -3.25 -0.84 -7.57
N TYR A 76 -3.81 -0.58 -6.38
CA TYR A 76 -3.81 -1.54 -5.26
C TYR A 76 -4.52 -2.84 -5.65
N ALA A 77 -5.65 -2.78 -6.34
CA ALA A 77 -6.35 -3.99 -6.78
C ALA A 77 -5.53 -4.80 -7.79
N ALA A 78 -4.78 -4.15 -8.69
CA ALA A 78 -3.96 -4.83 -9.68
C ALA A 78 -2.74 -5.49 -9.04
N VAL A 79 -2.02 -4.79 -8.15
CA VAL A 79 -0.84 -5.35 -7.48
C VAL A 79 -1.22 -6.44 -6.48
N GLU A 80 -2.33 -6.29 -5.76
CA GLU A 80 -2.85 -7.30 -4.84
C GLU A 80 -3.28 -8.57 -5.60
N ALA A 81 -4.01 -8.43 -6.70
CA ALA A 81 -4.37 -9.58 -7.54
C ALA A 81 -3.12 -10.28 -8.13
N PHE A 82 -2.11 -9.50 -8.52
CA PHE A 82 -0.87 -10.03 -9.07
C PHE A 82 -0.08 -10.80 -8.01
N ILE A 83 0.11 -10.25 -6.80
CA ILE A 83 0.88 -10.92 -5.76
C ILE A 83 0.20 -12.20 -5.28
N LEU A 84 -1.11 -12.16 -5.06
CA LEU A 84 -1.88 -13.36 -4.70
C LEU A 84 -1.73 -14.43 -5.78
N LYS A 85 -1.83 -14.08 -7.06
CA LYS A 85 -1.66 -15.04 -8.16
C LYS A 85 -0.28 -15.72 -8.16
N ILE A 86 0.80 -14.98 -7.93
CA ILE A 86 2.16 -15.53 -8.03
C ILE A 86 2.62 -16.22 -6.73
N THR A 87 2.04 -15.88 -5.58
CA THR A 87 2.45 -16.42 -4.27
C THR A 87 1.52 -17.48 -3.72
N TYR A 88 0.26 -17.55 -4.13
CA TYR A 88 -0.72 -18.48 -3.54
C TYR A 88 -0.29 -19.95 -3.56
N LYS A 89 0.47 -20.36 -4.59
CA LYS A 89 0.98 -21.73 -4.73
C LYS A 89 2.35 -21.95 -4.07
N GLU A 90 2.96 -20.91 -3.56
CA GLU A 90 4.27 -20.98 -2.91
C GLU A 90 4.12 -21.56 -1.50
N PRO A 91 4.99 -22.48 -1.07
CA PRO A 91 4.84 -23.14 0.23
C PRO A 91 4.98 -22.17 1.41
N TRP A 92 5.75 -21.09 1.22
CA TRP A 92 5.96 -20.04 2.21
C TRP A 92 4.78 -19.08 2.34
N PHE A 93 3.79 -19.10 1.44
CA PHE A 93 2.62 -18.22 1.52
C PHE A 93 1.77 -18.45 2.78
N SER A 94 1.63 -19.71 3.20
CA SER A 94 0.85 -20.07 4.40
C SER A 94 1.70 -20.59 5.57
N ASN A 95 3.01 -20.74 5.38
CA ASN A 95 3.91 -21.28 6.39
C ASN A 95 5.07 -20.32 6.68
N THR A 96 4.95 -19.58 7.77
CA THR A 96 5.94 -18.57 8.19
C THR A 96 7.32 -19.16 8.46
N LYS A 97 7.42 -20.45 8.81
CA LYS A 97 8.71 -21.12 9.06
C LYS A 97 9.58 -21.21 7.81
N LEU A 98 8.97 -21.08 6.62
CA LEU A 98 9.67 -21.15 5.34
C LEU A 98 10.14 -19.79 4.84
N TYR A 99 9.89 -18.70 5.58
CA TYR A 99 10.31 -17.36 5.17
C TYR A 99 11.82 -17.21 5.05
N PHE A 100 12.58 -17.87 5.93
CA PHE A 100 14.05 -17.82 5.96
C PHE A 100 14.70 -19.18 5.69
N ASN A 101 13.90 -20.20 5.36
CA ASN A 101 14.43 -21.52 5.05
C ASN A 101 15.25 -21.46 3.75
N ASP A 102 16.51 -21.89 3.84
CA ASP A 102 17.55 -21.83 2.79
C ASP A 102 18.05 -20.41 2.47
N TRP A 103 17.77 -19.44 3.35
CA TRP A 103 18.39 -18.12 3.26
C TRP A 103 19.92 -18.23 3.40
N PRO A 104 20.73 -17.48 2.61
CA PRO A 104 20.36 -16.45 1.64
C PRO A 104 20.05 -16.94 0.21
N ASN A 105 20.11 -18.25 -0.03
CA ASN A 105 20.03 -18.88 -1.35
C ASN A 105 18.59 -19.14 -1.83
N HIS A 106 17.67 -18.24 -1.51
CA HIS A 106 16.30 -18.35 -1.99
C HIS A 106 16.23 -18.18 -3.52
N GLU A 107 15.41 -18.99 -4.18
CA GLU A 107 15.08 -18.82 -5.60
C GLU A 107 14.25 -17.55 -5.82
N LEU A 108 14.74 -16.63 -6.64
CA LEU A 108 14.05 -15.38 -6.97
C LEU A 108 13.47 -15.45 -8.38
N LYS A 109 12.14 -15.60 -8.44
CA LYS A 109 11.39 -15.64 -9.69
C LYS A 109 11.28 -14.25 -10.32
N SER A 110 11.34 -14.18 -11.65
CA SER A 110 11.21 -12.93 -12.42
C SER A 110 9.91 -12.16 -12.10
N SER A 111 8.81 -12.89 -11.84
CA SER A 111 7.52 -12.29 -11.45
C SER A 111 7.61 -11.54 -10.12
N LEU A 112 8.41 -12.05 -9.17
CA LEU A 112 8.62 -11.41 -7.88
C LEU A 112 9.55 -10.21 -8.02
N VAL A 113 10.56 -10.27 -8.90
CA VAL A 113 11.36 -9.09 -9.27
C VAL A 113 10.47 -7.99 -9.83
N LEU A 114 9.61 -8.31 -10.79
CA LEU A 114 8.66 -7.37 -11.39
C LEU A 114 7.76 -6.74 -10.32
N TYR A 115 7.21 -7.55 -9.42
CA TYR A 115 6.39 -7.08 -8.31
C TYR A 115 7.15 -6.10 -7.41
N TYR A 116 8.36 -6.47 -6.98
CA TYR A 116 9.21 -5.64 -6.13
C TYR A 116 9.56 -4.29 -6.77
N MET A 117 9.93 -4.31 -8.05
CA MET A 117 10.28 -3.08 -8.76
C MET A 117 9.05 -2.20 -9.01
N CYS A 118 7.90 -2.80 -9.31
CA CYS A 118 6.63 -2.10 -9.43
C CYS A 118 6.27 -1.38 -8.11
N GLN A 119 6.32 -2.11 -6.99
CA GLN A 119 6.04 -1.56 -5.66
C GLN A 119 7.02 -0.45 -5.29
N CYS A 120 8.32 -0.70 -5.42
CA CYS A 120 9.34 0.30 -5.14
C CYS A 120 9.11 1.58 -5.97
N GLY A 121 8.86 1.43 -7.27
CA GLY A 121 8.58 2.55 -8.16
C GLY A 121 7.32 3.33 -7.78
N PHE A 122 6.23 2.64 -7.40
CA PHE A 122 5.01 3.30 -6.96
C PHE A 122 5.20 4.05 -5.64
N TYR A 123 5.93 3.50 -4.67
CA TYR A 123 6.22 4.21 -3.42
C TYR A 123 7.12 5.43 -3.66
N ILE A 124 8.12 5.35 -4.55
CA ILE A 124 8.94 6.51 -4.97
C ILE A 124 8.05 7.57 -5.62
N TYR A 125 7.19 7.16 -6.55
CA TYR A 125 6.19 8.03 -7.17
C TYR A 125 5.27 8.69 -6.12
N SER A 126 4.84 7.93 -5.11
CA SER A 126 3.94 8.41 -4.06
C SER A 126 4.61 9.40 -3.11
N ILE A 127 5.92 9.24 -2.83
CA ILE A 127 6.71 10.27 -2.11
C ILE A 127 6.68 11.59 -2.89
N ALA A 128 6.97 11.54 -4.19
CA ALA A 128 6.92 12.73 -5.04
C ALA A 128 5.51 13.35 -5.05
N ALA A 129 4.47 12.51 -5.15
CA ALA A 129 3.08 12.95 -5.12
C ALA A 129 2.70 13.67 -3.83
N ILE A 130 3.05 13.10 -2.67
CA ILE A 130 2.78 13.67 -1.35
C ILE A 130 3.48 15.03 -1.17
N LEU A 131 4.67 15.19 -1.73
CA LEU A 131 5.44 16.44 -1.63
C LEU A 131 4.92 17.57 -2.53
N THR A 132 4.20 17.26 -3.60
CA THR A 132 3.97 18.23 -4.69
C THR A 132 2.51 18.48 -5.04
N TRP A 133 1.64 17.45 -5.07
CA TRP A 133 0.26 17.61 -5.55
C TRP A 133 -0.81 16.84 -4.78
N GLU A 134 -0.45 15.97 -3.84
CA GLU A 134 -1.44 15.33 -2.97
C GLU A 134 -1.94 16.30 -1.88
N THR A 135 -3.21 16.16 -1.49
CA THR A 135 -3.78 17.01 -0.44
C THR A 135 -3.07 16.75 0.88
N ARG A 136 -2.42 17.78 1.43
CA ARG A 136 -1.80 17.71 2.76
C ARG A 136 -2.88 17.51 3.82
N ARG A 137 -2.63 16.58 4.74
CA ARG A 137 -3.51 16.23 5.86
C ARG A 137 -2.73 16.30 7.16
N LYS A 138 -3.43 16.27 8.30
CA LYS A 138 -2.82 16.33 9.64
C LYS A 138 -1.80 15.22 9.93
N ASP A 139 -1.90 14.09 9.23
CA ASP A 139 -0.97 12.97 9.34
C ASP A 139 0.16 12.97 8.31
N PHE A 140 0.41 14.09 7.62
CA PHE A 140 1.43 14.23 6.57
C PHE A 140 2.80 13.66 6.98
N SER A 141 3.31 14.03 8.16
CA SER A 141 4.64 13.58 8.61
C SER A 141 4.70 12.07 8.81
N VAL A 142 3.63 11.49 9.36
CA VAL A 142 3.51 10.03 9.56
C VAL A 142 3.44 9.32 8.22
N MET A 143 2.64 9.84 7.27
CA MET A 143 2.51 9.25 5.94
C MET A 143 3.81 9.36 5.13
N PHE A 144 4.49 10.50 5.17
CA PHE A 144 5.79 10.68 4.50
C PHE A 144 6.82 9.70 5.06
N THR A 145 6.95 9.63 6.39
CA THR A 145 7.89 8.73 7.05
C THR A 145 7.58 7.26 6.74
N HIS A 146 6.29 6.88 6.71
CA HIS A 146 5.87 5.55 6.28
C HIS A 146 6.38 5.22 4.87
N HIS A 147 6.20 6.11 3.89
CA HIS A 147 6.66 5.83 2.52
C HIS A 147 8.18 5.65 2.45
N VAL A 148 8.94 6.50 3.16
CA VAL A 148 10.41 6.37 3.23
C VAL A 148 10.80 5.02 3.84
N ILE A 149 10.20 4.64 4.97
CA ILE A 149 10.46 3.34 5.61
C ILE A 149 10.09 2.19 4.67
N THR A 150 8.97 2.27 3.96
CA THR A 150 8.54 1.22 3.03
C THR A 150 9.52 1.07 1.85
N VAL A 151 9.99 2.17 1.25
CA VAL A 151 11.02 2.10 0.19
C VAL A 151 12.32 1.45 0.72
N LEU A 152 12.75 1.82 1.92
CA LEU A 152 13.93 1.23 2.56
C LEU A 152 13.72 -0.27 2.85
N LEU A 153 12.56 -0.68 3.37
CA LEU A 153 12.23 -2.08 3.62
C LEU A 153 12.16 -2.90 2.32
N ILE A 154 11.59 -2.35 1.25
CA ILE A 154 11.59 -3.00 -0.08
C ILE A 154 13.04 -3.17 -0.55
N GLY A 155 13.85 -2.11 -0.46
CA GLY A 155 15.26 -2.12 -0.84
C GLY A 155 16.08 -3.16 -0.08
N CYS A 156 16.04 -3.09 1.25
CA CYS A 156 16.73 -4.01 2.13
C CYS A 156 16.26 -5.45 1.91
N SER A 157 14.95 -5.72 1.93
CA SER A 157 14.44 -7.09 1.77
C SER A 157 14.77 -7.70 0.41
N TYR A 158 14.86 -6.89 -0.64
CA TYR A 158 15.28 -7.35 -1.95
C TYR A 158 16.76 -7.71 -2.00
N LEU A 159 17.63 -6.80 -1.54
CA LEU A 159 19.09 -6.98 -1.58
C LEU A 159 19.59 -8.09 -0.63
N THR A 160 18.87 -8.33 0.47
CA THR A 160 19.21 -9.37 1.45
C THR A 160 18.40 -10.65 1.25
N SER A 161 17.80 -10.90 0.09
CA SER A 161 17.03 -12.12 -0.21
C SER A 161 15.85 -12.41 0.76
N PHE A 162 15.33 -11.42 1.49
CA PHE A 162 14.13 -11.53 2.32
C PHE A 162 12.83 -11.38 1.51
N PHE A 163 12.86 -11.69 0.22
CA PHE A 163 11.74 -11.43 -0.68
C PHE A 163 10.50 -12.28 -0.40
N ARG A 164 10.64 -13.46 0.22
CA ARG A 164 9.50 -14.28 0.66
C ARG A 164 8.66 -13.50 1.67
N ILE A 165 9.23 -13.16 2.81
CA ILE A 165 8.53 -12.39 3.86
C ILE A 165 8.20 -10.97 3.42
N GLY A 166 9.09 -10.30 2.70
CA GLY A 166 8.86 -8.93 2.23
C GLY A 166 7.68 -8.84 1.24
N SER A 167 7.47 -9.87 0.41
CA SER A 167 6.30 -9.92 -0.47
C SER A 167 4.98 -10.08 0.31
N ILE A 168 4.98 -10.89 1.37
CA ILE A 168 3.84 -11.03 2.29
C ILE A 168 3.59 -9.73 3.03
N ILE A 169 4.65 -9.04 3.50
CA ILE A 169 4.53 -7.71 4.11
C ILE A 169 3.79 -6.79 3.14
N LEU A 170 4.23 -6.66 1.88
CA LEU A 170 3.59 -5.78 0.90
C LEU A 170 2.11 -6.15 0.68
N ALA A 171 1.79 -7.43 0.45
CA ALA A 171 0.41 -7.90 0.22
C ALA A 171 -0.52 -7.58 1.40
N LEU A 172 -0.08 -7.81 2.64
CA LEU A 172 -0.88 -7.51 3.83
C LEU A 172 -1.27 -6.03 3.94
N HIS A 173 -0.39 -5.13 3.48
CA HIS A 173 -0.64 -3.70 3.55
C HIS A 173 -1.56 -3.26 2.41
N ASP A 174 -1.31 -3.71 1.19
CA ASP A 174 -2.09 -3.29 0.02
C ASP A 174 -3.54 -3.79 0.03
N ALA A 175 -3.78 -4.99 0.58
CA ALA A 175 -5.12 -5.57 0.66
C ALA A 175 -6.14 -4.67 1.37
N SER A 176 -5.76 -4.00 2.48
CA SER A 176 -6.66 -3.08 3.18
C SER A 176 -6.94 -1.82 2.36
N ASP A 177 -5.97 -1.38 1.56
CA ASP A 177 -6.04 -0.11 0.82
C ASP A 177 -6.99 -0.20 -0.37
N VAL A 178 -7.21 -1.40 -0.93
CA VAL A 178 -8.29 -1.68 -1.89
C VAL A 178 -9.65 -1.29 -1.31
N PHE A 179 -9.97 -1.75 -0.09
CA PHE A 179 -11.25 -1.43 0.56
C PHE A 179 -11.35 0.05 0.93
N MET A 180 -10.25 0.66 1.37
CA MET A 180 -10.19 2.08 1.71
C MET A 180 -10.53 2.95 0.49
N GLU A 181 -9.88 2.71 -0.64
CA GLU A 181 -10.08 3.52 -1.84
C GLU A 181 -11.45 3.25 -2.48
N ALA A 182 -11.96 2.01 -2.41
CA ALA A 182 -13.34 1.71 -2.80
C ALA A 182 -14.36 2.49 -1.96
N ALA A 183 -14.17 2.57 -0.65
CA ALA A 183 -15.05 3.35 0.24
C ALA A 183 -15.06 4.83 -0.14
N LYS A 184 -13.89 5.41 -0.43
CA LYS A 184 -13.76 6.80 -0.89
C LYS A 184 -14.47 7.04 -2.23
N VAL A 185 -14.28 6.15 -3.22
CA VAL A 185 -14.96 6.26 -4.53
C VAL A 185 -16.48 6.26 -4.36
N PHE A 186 -17.03 5.35 -3.54
CA PHE A 186 -18.47 5.33 -3.26
C PHE A 186 -18.94 6.59 -2.50
N LYS A 187 -18.13 7.07 -1.54
CA LYS A 187 -18.44 8.28 -0.78
C LYS A 187 -18.50 9.52 -1.68
N TYR A 188 -17.49 9.74 -2.51
CA TYR A 188 -17.45 10.90 -3.41
C TYR A 188 -18.52 10.83 -4.50
N SER A 189 -19.00 9.64 -4.81
CA SER A 189 -20.11 9.41 -5.75
C SER A 189 -21.51 9.51 -5.11
N GLY A 190 -21.59 9.85 -3.82
CA GLY A 190 -22.87 9.97 -3.09
C GLY A 190 -23.58 8.63 -2.83
N ARG A 191 -22.88 7.50 -2.94
CA ARG A 191 -23.41 6.16 -2.68
C ARG A 191 -23.10 5.74 -1.25
N GLU A 192 -23.80 6.36 -0.31
CA GLU A 192 -23.53 6.22 1.14
C GLU A 192 -23.55 4.75 1.63
N PHE A 193 -24.50 3.92 1.18
CA PHE A 193 -24.55 2.52 1.58
C PHE A 193 -23.29 1.74 1.17
N GLY A 194 -22.87 1.89 -0.09
CA GLY A 194 -21.64 1.26 -0.59
C GLY A 194 -20.39 1.77 0.12
N ALA A 195 -20.34 3.08 0.42
CA ALA A 195 -19.25 3.67 1.18
C ALA A 195 -19.15 3.07 2.59
N SER A 196 -20.28 2.93 3.29
CA SER A 196 -20.34 2.35 4.63
C SER A 196 -19.94 0.87 4.66
N VAL A 197 -20.38 0.09 3.67
CA VAL A 197 -20.01 -1.33 3.55
C VAL A 197 -18.51 -1.49 3.27
N CYS A 198 -17.95 -0.77 2.29
CA CYS A 198 -16.53 -0.81 2.00
C CYS A 198 -15.67 -0.29 3.16
N PHE A 199 -16.13 0.75 3.87
CA PHE A 199 -15.44 1.25 5.06
C PHE A 199 -15.43 0.20 6.20
N GLY A 200 -16.51 -0.57 6.36
CA GLY A 200 -16.56 -1.70 7.28
C GLY A 200 -15.54 -2.78 6.93
N PHE A 201 -15.46 -3.19 5.65
CA PHE A 201 -14.44 -4.14 5.19
C PHE A 201 -13.02 -3.61 5.35
N PHE A 202 -12.80 -2.31 5.11
CA PHE A 202 -11.53 -1.65 5.38
C PHE A 202 -11.15 -1.74 6.87
N ALA A 203 -12.05 -1.41 7.79
CA ALA A 203 -11.76 -1.48 9.22
C ALA A 203 -11.46 -2.92 9.69
N VAL A 204 -12.23 -3.90 9.23
CA VAL A 204 -12.01 -5.32 9.58
C VAL A 204 -10.69 -5.82 9.01
N SER A 205 -10.41 -5.56 7.73
CA SER A 205 -9.14 -5.95 7.10
C SER A 205 -7.94 -5.26 7.75
N TRP A 206 -8.04 -3.98 8.12
CA TRP A 206 -6.98 -3.28 8.85
C TRP A 206 -6.63 -3.96 10.17
N LEU A 207 -7.65 -4.31 10.97
CA LEU A 207 -7.45 -5.00 12.25
C LEU A 207 -6.79 -6.35 12.03
N ILE A 208 -7.35 -7.18 11.14
CA ILE A 208 -6.87 -8.55 10.93
C ILE A 208 -5.46 -8.55 10.33
N LEU A 209 -5.22 -7.78 9.26
CA LEU A 209 -3.96 -7.86 8.52
C LEU A 209 -2.84 -7.09 9.21
N ARG A 210 -3.08 -5.86 9.66
CA ARG A 210 -2.02 -4.96 10.16
C ARG A 210 -1.83 -4.98 11.68
N LEU A 211 -2.85 -5.36 12.46
CA LEU A 211 -2.76 -5.40 13.93
C LEU A 211 -2.77 -6.82 14.52
N ILE A 212 -3.16 -7.82 13.75
CA ILE A 212 -3.11 -9.23 14.17
C ILE A 212 -2.03 -9.97 13.37
N PHE A 213 -2.20 -10.13 12.07
CA PHE A 213 -1.28 -10.94 11.26
C PHE A 213 0.14 -10.36 11.24
N PHE A 214 0.28 -9.06 10.98
CA PHE A 214 1.57 -8.38 10.92
C PHE A 214 2.42 -8.52 12.21
N PRO A 215 1.94 -8.18 13.43
CA PRO A 215 2.76 -8.36 14.63
C PRO A 215 2.97 -9.83 15.03
N PHE A 216 1.93 -10.66 15.01
CA PHE A 216 2.00 -12.00 15.61
C PHE A 216 2.61 -13.06 14.68
N TRP A 217 2.59 -12.86 13.36
CA TRP A 217 3.20 -13.78 12.39
C TRP A 217 4.44 -13.18 11.72
N VAL A 218 4.36 -11.95 11.20
CA VAL A 218 5.48 -11.36 10.44
C VAL A 218 6.57 -10.85 11.36
N ILE A 219 6.27 -9.94 12.28
CA ILE A 219 7.28 -9.40 13.22
C ILE A 219 7.83 -10.52 14.10
N LYS A 220 6.98 -11.45 14.55
CA LYS A 220 7.43 -12.65 15.25
C LYS A 220 8.46 -13.44 14.42
N ALA A 221 8.21 -13.66 13.13
CA ALA A 221 9.15 -14.39 12.28
C ALA A 221 10.49 -13.64 12.13
N THR A 222 10.47 -12.32 11.91
CA THR A 222 11.70 -11.53 11.80
C THR A 222 12.45 -11.37 13.11
N SER A 223 11.75 -11.44 14.25
CA SER A 223 12.35 -11.30 15.57
C SER A 223 12.84 -12.63 16.14
N ILE A 224 12.21 -13.76 15.82
CA ILE A 224 12.54 -15.07 16.41
C ILE A 224 13.20 -15.98 15.38
N ASP A 225 12.48 -16.27 14.29
CA ASP A 225 12.90 -17.29 13.32
C ASP A 225 14.16 -16.83 12.56
N LEU A 226 14.30 -15.53 12.30
CA LEU A 226 15.48 -14.95 11.65
C LEU A 226 16.79 -15.14 12.44
N GLN A 227 16.72 -15.22 13.78
CA GLN A 227 17.92 -15.45 14.61
C GLN A 227 18.54 -16.83 14.39
N GLN A 228 17.79 -17.78 13.83
CA GLN A 228 18.31 -19.10 13.50
C GLN A 228 19.15 -19.10 12.21
N CYS A 229 18.97 -18.06 11.37
CA CYS A 229 19.64 -17.93 10.08
C CYS A 229 20.81 -16.93 10.12
N LEU A 230 20.74 -15.92 10.99
CA LEU A 230 21.76 -14.89 11.12
C LEU A 230 22.77 -15.21 12.22
N ASN A 231 24.05 -14.95 11.96
CA ASN A 231 25.07 -15.00 12.99
C ASN A 231 25.19 -13.63 13.67
N LEU A 232 24.48 -13.42 14.78
CA LEU A 232 24.47 -12.13 15.51
C LEU A 232 25.82 -11.75 16.15
N SER A 233 26.85 -12.60 16.07
CA SER A 233 28.22 -12.20 16.41
C SER A 233 28.91 -11.39 15.31
N GLU A 234 28.41 -11.49 14.06
CA GLU A 234 28.89 -10.72 12.92
C GLU A 234 28.21 -9.34 12.87
N GLY A 235 29.01 -8.29 12.65
CA GLY A 235 28.52 -6.91 12.68
C GLY A 235 27.44 -6.61 11.63
N PHE A 236 27.56 -7.20 10.43
CA PHE A 236 26.59 -7.01 9.35
C PHE A 236 25.23 -7.65 9.66
N ASP A 237 25.23 -8.92 10.10
CA ASP A 237 24.02 -9.67 10.44
C ASP A 237 23.29 -9.04 11.63
N MET A 238 24.04 -8.61 12.66
CA MET A 238 23.50 -7.86 13.79
C MET A 238 22.85 -6.56 13.33
N PHE A 239 23.53 -5.77 12.49
CA PHE A 239 22.98 -4.52 11.96
C PHE A 239 21.70 -4.75 11.16
N LEU A 240 21.70 -5.72 10.24
CA LEU A 240 20.55 -6.09 9.43
C LEU A 240 19.35 -6.48 10.30
N TYR A 241 19.58 -7.34 11.31
CA TYR A 241 18.54 -7.79 12.24
C TYR A 241 17.86 -6.62 12.95
N TYR A 242 18.65 -5.73 13.58
CA TYR A 242 18.10 -4.62 14.37
C TYR A 242 17.45 -3.56 13.48
N VAL A 243 18.06 -3.20 12.35
CA VAL A 243 17.50 -2.19 11.45
C VAL A 243 16.19 -2.66 10.82
N PHE A 244 16.14 -3.91 10.33
CA PHE A 244 14.94 -4.44 9.71
C PHE A 244 13.78 -4.55 10.71
N ASN A 245 14.01 -5.13 11.90
CA ASN A 245 12.98 -5.22 12.94
C ASN A 245 12.54 -3.84 13.45
N THR A 246 13.46 -2.88 13.61
CA THR A 246 13.11 -1.51 14.03
C THR A 246 12.18 -0.83 13.02
N MET A 247 12.45 -0.97 11.73
CA MET A 247 11.58 -0.43 10.68
C MET A 247 10.18 -1.06 10.69
N LEU A 248 10.08 -2.39 10.90
CA LEU A 248 8.78 -3.07 11.01
C LEU A 248 8.00 -2.67 12.27
N ILE A 249 8.67 -2.50 13.40
CA ILE A 249 8.05 -2.01 14.63
C ILE A 249 7.56 -0.57 14.43
N MET A 250 8.33 0.27 13.74
CA MET A 250 7.89 1.63 13.41
C MET A 250 6.64 1.64 12.54
N LEU A 251 6.56 0.74 11.54
CA LEU A 251 5.33 0.54 10.77
C LEU A 251 4.15 0.13 11.66
N LEU A 252 4.35 -0.79 12.61
CA LEU A 252 3.30 -1.20 13.56
C LEU A 252 2.81 -0.01 14.41
N ILE A 253 3.72 0.85 14.88
CA ILE A 253 3.36 2.07 15.63
C ILE A 253 2.46 2.97 14.77
N PHE A 254 2.79 3.16 13.50
CA PHE A 254 1.94 3.91 12.57
C PHE A 254 0.57 3.25 12.37
N HIS A 255 0.52 1.92 12.28
CA HIS A 255 -0.76 1.21 12.17
C HIS A 255 -1.66 1.37 13.40
N ILE A 256 -1.08 1.36 14.60
CA ILE A 256 -1.79 1.63 15.84
C ILE A 256 -2.30 3.07 15.87
N TYR A 257 -1.49 4.04 15.41
CA TYR A 257 -1.91 5.43 15.28
C TYR A 257 -3.13 5.57 14.35
N TRP A 258 -3.05 5.05 13.13
CA TRP A 258 -4.18 5.12 12.18
C TRP A 258 -5.39 4.31 12.65
N TRP A 259 -5.19 3.20 13.37
CA TRP A 259 -6.31 2.46 13.97
C TRP A 259 -7.13 3.30 14.93
N LYS A 260 -6.48 4.13 15.77
CA LYS A 260 -7.19 5.09 16.63
C LYS A 260 -8.06 6.05 15.81
N LEU A 261 -7.58 6.48 14.65
CA LEU A 261 -8.32 7.35 13.72
C LEU A 261 -9.49 6.63 13.06
N ILE A 262 -9.31 5.35 12.68
CA ILE A 262 -10.36 4.50 12.13
C ILE A 262 -11.47 4.29 13.16
N CYS A 263 -11.12 3.96 14.41
CA CYS A 263 -12.08 3.85 15.51
C CYS A 263 -12.85 5.15 15.77
N ALA A 264 -12.16 6.31 15.70
CA ALA A 264 -12.81 7.61 15.82
C ALA A 264 -13.80 7.87 14.66
N MET A 265 -13.44 7.48 13.43
CA MET A 265 -14.35 7.53 12.28
C MET A 265 -15.57 6.61 12.45
N ILE A 266 -15.38 5.38 12.94
CA ILE A 266 -16.48 4.44 13.25
C ILE A 266 -17.43 5.05 14.28
N TYR A 267 -16.89 5.62 15.36
CA TYR A 267 -17.71 6.29 16.38
C TYR A 267 -18.54 7.45 15.81
N ARG A 268 -17.95 8.27 14.92
CA ARG A 268 -18.68 9.33 14.20
C ARG A 268 -19.75 8.76 13.27
N GLN A 269 -19.46 7.68 12.56
CA GLN A 269 -20.40 7.01 11.67
C GLN A 269 -21.61 6.45 12.44
N LEU A 270 -21.40 5.86 13.61
CA LEU A 270 -22.46 5.37 14.48
C LEU A 270 -23.38 6.52 14.95
N LYS A 271 -22.81 7.68 15.29
CA LYS A 271 -23.60 8.89 15.61
C LYS A 271 -24.36 9.44 14.40
N ASN A 272 -23.81 9.33 13.20
CA ASN A 272 -24.37 9.87 11.96
C ASN A 272 -25.32 8.90 11.24
N ARG A 273 -26.06 8.06 11.98
CA ARG A 273 -27.01 7.07 11.43
C ARG A 273 -26.37 6.14 10.38
N GLY A 274 -25.11 5.76 10.57
CA GLY A 274 -24.39 4.84 9.69
C GLY A 274 -23.74 5.46 8.45
N LYS A 275 -23.83 6.80 8.26
CA LYS A 275 -23.17 7.51 7.14
C LYS A 275 -21.71 7.80 7.46
N VAL A 276 -20.81 7.49 6.52
CA VAL A 276 -19.38 7.82 6.64
C VAL A 276 -19.23 9.34 6.61
N GLY A 277 -18.66 9.94 7.65
CA GLY A 277 -18.41 11.38 7.74
C GLY A 277 -17.22 11.84 6.88
N GLU A 278 -16.92 13.15 6.93
CA GLU A 278 -15.66 13.66 6.39
C GLU A 278 -14.46 13.09 7.15
N ASP A 279 -13.34 12.92 6.44
CA ASP A 279 -12.10 12.38 7.03
C ASP A 279 -11.62 13.31 8.15
N ILE A 280 -11.39 12.76 9.34
CA ILE A 280 -10.94 13.55 10.50
C ILE A 280 -9.55 14.17 10.32
N ARG A 281 -8.80 13.70 9.31
CA ARG A 281 -7.46 14.17 8.98
C ARG A 281 -7.44 15.28 7.95
N SER A 282 -8.53 15.51 7.21
CA SER A 282 -8.61 16.70 6.36
C SER A 282 -8.70 17.92 7.26
N ASP A 283 -7.90 18.94 6.96
CA ASP A 283 -8.04 20.23 7.58
C ASP A 283 -9.43 20.77 7.26
N SER A 284 -10.11 21.25 8.29
CA SER A 284 -11.36 22.00 8.16
C SER A 284 -11.01 23.40 7.68
N ASP A 285 -10.42 23.50 6.49
CA ASP A 285 -10.13 24.79 5.87
C ASP A 285 -11.37 25.23 5.09
N ASP A 286 -12.33 25.75 5.84
CA ASP A 286 -13.36 26.71 5.43
C ASP A 286 -13.74 27.55 6.67
N ASP A 287 -12.74 28.28 7.20
CA ASP A 287 -12.93 29.59 7.83
C ASP A 287 -11.98 30.60 7.16
#